data_AF-A0A2D0R382-F1
#
_entry.id   AF-A0A2D0R382-F1
#
_cell.length_a   1.000
_cell.length_b   1.000
_cell.length_c   1.000
_cell.angle_alpha   90.00
_cell.angle_beta   90.00
_cell.angle_gamma   90.00
#
_symmetry.space_group_name_H-M   'P 1'
#
loop_
_entity.id
_entity.type
_entity.pdbx_description
1 polymer ?
#
loop_
_entity_poly.entity_id
_entity_poly.type
_entity_poly.pdbx_seq_one_letter_code
_entity_poly.pdbx_strand_id
1 'polypeptide(L)'
;MPSVHTVLKNSLQFPWINLLNKQTSELTVQMASIKDLDVGEKFSSKLEEIRTKLLSQAMGEMLNEATVEFCQAHKQYMKSVLDTCSKKCWDDETMFETIQVYTEELKRQNSVMRERSGERPEILGSIQDKESHKELLIQKIEQLKQEQAKNRELIHSQNKANKDRLKNLNKIKEIFQERLSLEIRKIQGEKLQFIFRNINHKNPQSAYTFLLRITEDGVYQIVSCDPPLAQMDHLERRLQETNNLSAFLSNVRKEFVALNNITKTA
;
A
#
# COMPACT_ATOMS: atom_id res chain seq x y z
N MET A 1 61.87 63.72 -12.15
CA MET A 1 62.56 64.56 -11.15
C MET A 1 64.04 64.59 -11.52
N PRO A 2 64.72 65.75 -11.38
CA PRO A 2 65.62 66.33 -12.39
C PRO A 2 67.10 65.94 -12.28
N SER A 3 67.81 66.31 -13.35
CA SER A 3 69.24 66.11 -13.65
C SER A 3 70.18 66.87 -12.71
N VAL A 4 71.31 66.23 -12.41
CA VAL A 4 72.45 66.73 -11.64
C VAL A 4 73.27 67.73 -12.46
N HIS A 5 73.74 68.78 -11.78
CA HIS A 5 74.51 69.92 -12.29
C HIS A 5 75.90 69.54 -12.85
N THR A 6 76.14 69.96 -14.09
CA THR A 6 77.45 70.17 -14.76
C THR A 6 77.98 71.54 -14.28
N VAL A 7 79.09 71.64 -13.52
CA VAL A 7 80.52 71.61 -13.92
C VAL A 7 81.02 72.96 -14.47
N LEU A 8 82.24 73.33 -14.01
CA LEU A 8 83.21 74.36 -14.46
C LEU A 8 83.09 75.77 -13.83
N LYS A 9 83.97 76.07 -12.86
CA LYS A 9 85.33 76.62 -13.03
C LYS A 9 85.31 78.08 -13.50
N ASN A 10 85.75 78.99 -12.63
CA ASN A 10 86.59 80.10 -13.07
C ASN A 10 87.57 80.51 -11.96
N SER A 11 88.81 80.66 -12.40
CA SER A 11 90.03 80.95 -11.66
C SER A 11 90.12 82.40 -11.24
N LEU A 12 90.40 82.66 -9.96
CA LEU A 12 91.01 83.90 -9.48
C LEU A 12 92.14 83.56 -8.51
N GLN A 13 93.29 84.15 -8.82
CA GLN A 13 94.63 83.79 -8.39
C GLN A 13 94.92 84.50 -7.05
N PHE A 14 94.98 83.72 -5.96
CA PHE A 14 95.22 84.26 -4.61
C PHE A 14 96.71 84.19 -4.22
N PRO A 15 97.26 85.20 -3.49
CA PRO A 15 98.69 85.31 -3.12
C PRO A 15 99.28 84.14 -2.31
N TRP A 16 98.44 83.25 -1.78
CA TRP A 16 98.84 82.05 -1.04
C TRP A 16 99.48 80.98 -1.94
N ILE A 17 99.24 81.04 -3.25
CA ILE A 17 99.87 80.14 -4.24
C ILE A 17 101.39 80.32 -4.28
N ASN A 18 101.90 81.53 -4.04
CA ASN A 18 103.35 81.78 -3.98
C ASN A 18 104.00 81.34 -2.65
N LEU A 19 103.22 81.29 -1.57
CA LEU A 19 103.68 80.73 -0.28
C LEU A 19 103.70 79.20 -0.32
N LEU A 20 102.68 78.59 -0.96
CA LEU A 20 102.62 77.16 -1.26
C LEU A 20 103.70 76.74 -2.26
N ASN A 21 104.05 77.55 -3.26
CA ASN A 21 105.16 77.28 -4.18
C ASN A 21 106.54 77.35 -3.50
N LYS A 22 106.71 78.19 -2.47
CA LYS A 22 107.96 78.24 -1.70
C LYS A 22 108.10 77.04 -0.75
N GLN A 23 107.01 76.64 -0.08
CA GLN A 23 106.97 75.42 0.75
C GLN A 23 107.02 74.12 -0.07
N THR A 24 106.44 74.09 -1.27
CA THR A 24 106.61 72.95 -2.18
C THR A 24 107.99 72.91 -2.81
N SER A 25 108.66 74.05 -3.04
CA SER A 25 110.05 74.07 -3.52
C SER A 25 111.06 73.53 -2.49
N GLU A 26 110.86 73.80 -1.20
CA GLU A 26 111.69 73.24 -0.11
C GLU A 26 111.36 71.76 0.18
N LEU A 27 110.10 71.32 0.00
CA LEU A 27 109.72 69.90 0.06
C LEU A 27 110.24 69.08 -1.14
N THR A 28 110.33 69.67 -2.34
CA THR A 28 110.95 69.02 -3.51
C THR A 28 112.47 68.90 -3.41
N VAL A 29 113.13 69.69 -2.54
CA VAL A 29 114.59 69.61 -2.32
C VAL A 29 114.94 68.70 -1.12
N GLN A 30 114.01 68.42 -0.20
CA GLN A 30 114.25 67.54 0.96
C GLN A 30 113.70 66.09 0.86
N MET A 31 112.87 65.74 -0.14
CA MET A 31 112.50 64.34 -0.41
C MET A 31 113.02 63.79 -1.74
N ALA A 32 114.01 64.47 -2.31
CA ALA A 32 114.93 63.92 -3.30
C ALA A 32 116.13 63.22 -2.60
N SER A 33 115.87 62.28 -1.66
CA SER A 33 116.87 61.30 -1.21
C SER A 33 116.29 60.20 -0.30
N ILE A 34 115.47 59.31 -0.87
CA ILE A 34 115.45 57.90 -0.45
C ILE A 34 115.84 57.09 -1.69
N LYS A 35 117.15 56.82 -1.80
CA LYS A 35 117.78 56.10 -2.93
C LYS A 35 117.72 54.58 -2.74
N ASP A 36 116.56 54.04 -2.39
CA ASP A 36 116.38 52.59 -2.31
C ASP A 36 114.97 52.18 -2.75
N LEU A 37 114.88 51.57 -3.93
CA LEU A 37 113.62 51.04 -4.47
C LEU A 37 112.96 50.02 -3.50
N ASP A 38 113.78 49.35 -2.67
CA ASP A 38 113.39 48.27 -1.76
C ASP A 38 112.48 48.72 -0.59
N VAL A 39 112.64 49.96 -0.08
CA VAL A 39 111.89 50.42 1.11
C VAL A 39 110.48 50.91 0.74
N GLY A 40 110.33 51.56 -0.42
CA GLY A 40 109.02 51.99 -0.93
C GLY A 40 108.14 50.81 -1.35
N GLU A 41 108.75 49.79 -1.96
CA GLU A 41 108.07 48.56 -2.36
C GLU A 41 107.65 47.74 -1.12
N LYS A 42 108.49 47.67 -0.07
CA LYS A 42 108.14 47.07 1.22
C LYS A 42 106.99 47.77 1.93
N PHE A 43 106.96 49.10 1.94
CA PHE A 43 105.86 49.85 2.55
C PHE A 43 104.56 49.65 1.78
N SER A 44 104.59 49.74 0.46
CA SER A 44 103.42 49.49 -0.39
C SER A 44 102.91 48.06 -0.24
N SER A 45 103.82 47.08 -0.20
CA SER A 45 103.51 45.68 0.09
C SER A 45 102.86 45.50 1.46
N LYS A 46 103.37 46.15 2.52
CA LYS A 46 102.77 46.12 3.87
C LYS A 46 101.38 46.75 3.90
N LEU A 47 101.20 47.87 3.21
CA LEU A 47 99.94 48.60 3.16
C LEU A 47 98.89 47.79 2.39
N GLU A 48 99.29 47.13 1.31
CA GLU A 48 98.41 46.21 0.58
C GLU A 48 98.16 44.92 1.38
N GLU A 49 99.12 44.44 2.17
CA GLU A 49 98.92 43.32 3.10
C GLU A 49 97.88 43.66 4.19
N ILE A 50 97.97 44.86 4.78
CA ILE A 50 97.01 45.38 5.75
C ILE A 50 95.64 45.57 5.11
N ARG A 51 95.59 46.14 3.91
CA ARG A 51 94.35 46.31 3.13
C ARG A 51 93.71 44.97 2.83
N THR A 52 94.49 43.98 2.39
CA THR A 52 94.04 42.63 2.09
C THR A 52 93.54 41.92 3.35
N LYS A 53 94.22 42.09 4.50
CA LYS A 53 93.79 41.55 5.79
C LYS A 53 92.47 42.15 6.26
N LEU A 54 92.35 43.47 6.28
CA LEU A 54 91.12 44.18 6.64
C LEU A 54 89.96 43.82 5.71
N LEU A 55 90.21 43.75 4.40
CA LEU A 55 89.22 43.31 3.42
C LEU A 55 88.81 41.85 3.63
N SER A 56 89.75 40.95 3.91
CA SER A 56 89.46 39.54 4.17
C SER A 56 88.70 39.33 5.48
N GLN A 57 88.96 40.14 6.50
CA GLN A 57 88.28 40.06 7.79
C GLN A 57 86.88 40.67 7.71
N ALA A 58 86.75 41.88 7.13
CA ALA A 58 85.47 42.54 6.93
C ALA A 58 84.55 41.75 5.99
N MET A 59 85.09 41.14 4.92
CA MET A 59 84.32 40.24 4.07
C MET A 59 84.08 38.88 4.73
N GLY A 60 85.04 38.31 5.46
CA GLY A 60 84.90 36.99 6.08
C GLY A 60 83.84 36.93 7.19
N GLU A 61 83.80 37.94 8.06
CA GLU A 61 82.88 37.99 9.20
C GLU A 61 81.44 38.39 8.77
N MET A 62 81.30 39.41 7.91
CA MET A 62 79.98 39.83 7.39
C MET A 62 79.36 38.82 6.42
N LEU A 63 80.17 38.14 5.60
CA LEU A 63 79.67 37.22 4.58
C LEU A 63 79.29 35.86 5.16
N ASN A 64 79.96 35.37 6.22
CA ASN A 64 79.65 34.03 6.74
C ASN A 64 78.34 33.99 7.53
N GLU A 65 78.10 34.90 8.48
CA GLU A 65 76.91 34.82 9.34
C GLU A 65 75.63 35.18 8.58
N ALA A 66 75.63 36.28 7.81
CA ALA A 66 74.48 36.66 6.99
C ALA A 66 74.15 35.64 5.89
N THR A 67 75.16 34.99 5.29
CA THR A 67 74.92 33.93 4.29
C THR A 67 74.40 32.65 4.94
N VAL A 68 74.87 32.30 6.14
CA VAL A 68 74.36 31.14 6.90
C VAL A 68 72.92 31.38 7.34
N GLU A 69 72.60 32.56 7.87
CA GLU A 69 71.22 32.96 8.22
C GLU A 69 70.31 32.96 7.00
N PHE A 70 70.75 33.51 5.86
CA PHE A 70 70.01 33.49 4.61
C PHE A 70 69.77 32.06 4.11
N CYS A 71 70.82 31.21 4.10
CA CYS A 71 70.71 29.81 3.72
C CYS A 71 69.74 29.04 4.64
N GLN A 72 69.78 29.32 5.93
CA GLN A 72 68.88 28.71 6.92
C GLN A 72 67.43 29.18 6.73
N ALA A 73 67.21 30.49 6.53
CA ALA A 73 65.90 31.06 6.25
C ALA A 73 65.31 30.51 4.94
N HIS A 74 66.12 30.43 3.87
CA HIS A 74 65.72 29.82 2.61
C HIS A 74 65.38 28.34 2.77
N LYS A 75 66.19 27.57 3.52
CA LYS A 75 65.91 26.16 3.83
C LYS A 75 64.60 25.99 4.60
N GLN A 76 64.33 26.84 5.59
CA GLN A 76 63.09 26.83 6.35
C GLN A 76 61.88 27.23 5.49
N TYR A 77 62.03 28.24 4.64
CA TYR A 77 61.00 28.65 3.69
C TYR A 77 60.67 27.52 2.71
N MET A 78 61.68 26.92 2.08
CA MET A 78 61.49 25.78 1.16
C MET A 78 60.85 24.58 1.85
N LYS A 79 61.23 24.29 3.10
CA LYS A 79 60.59 23.26 3.91
C LYS A 79 59.12 23.58 4.16
N SER A 80 58.80 24.81 4.56
CA SER A 80 57.42 25.26 4.78
C SER A 80 56.55 25.15 3.52
N VAL A 81 57.11 25.53 2.35
CA VAL A 81 56.43 25.38 1.06
C VAL A 81 56.17 23.91 0.74
N LEU A 82 57.16 23.04 0.95
CA LEU A 82 57.00 21.60 0.72
C LEU A 82 55.97 20.96 1.66
N ASP A 83 56.01 21.31 2.94
CA ASP A 83 55.06 20.82 3.95
C ASP A 83 53.63 21.29 3.61
N THR A 84 53.47 22.54 3.20
CA THR A 84 52.18 23.11 2.78
C THR A 84 51.65 22.42 1.53
N CYS A 85 52.51 22.18 0.53
CA CYS A 85 52.15 21.48 -0.69
C CYS A 85 51.72 20.03 -0.39
N SER A 86 52.50 19.33 0.43
CA SER A 86 52.23 17.94 0.82
C SER A 86 50.90 17.82 1.56
N LYS A 87 50.63 18.75 2.49
CA LYS A 87 49.35 18.78 3.21
C LYS A 87 48.17 18.98 2.26
N LYS A 88 48.26 19.94 1.32
CA LYS A 88 47.19 20.19 0.34
C LYS A 88 46.95 18.98 -0.56
N CYS A 89 48.01 18.33 -1.04
CA CYS A 89 47.87 17.11 -1.85
C CYS A 89 47.19 15.99 -1.07
N TRP A 90 47.48 15.85 0.24
CA TRP A 90 46.81 14.88 1.09
C TRP A 90 45.33 15.25 1.33
N ASP A 91 45.04 16.52 1.62
CA ASP A 91 43.66 17.02 1.78
C ASP A 91 42.85 16.76 0.49
N ASP A 92 43.41 17.06 -0.68
CA ASP A 92 42.78 16.80 -1.99
C ASP A 92 42.52 15.30 -2.21
N GLU A 93 43.48 14.42 -1.90
CA GLU A 93 43.31 12.95 -1.99
C GLU A 93 42.13 12.48 -1.12
N THR A 94 42.06 12.94 0.13
CA THR A 94 40.93 12.59 1.02
C THR A 94 39.58 13.11 0.51
N MET A 95 39.56 14.28 -0.15
CA MET A 95 38.36 14.78 -0.80
C MET A 95 37.96 13.92 -2.01
N PHE A 96 38.91 13.49 -2.83
CA PHE A 96 38.63 12.61 -3.96
C PHE A 96 38.10 11.25 -3.52
N GLU A 97 38.68 10.63 -2.49
CA GLU A 97 38.17 9.39 -1.88
C GLU A 97 36.72 9.58 -1.39
N THR A 98 36.45 10.69 -0.71
CA THR A 98 35.11 11.03 -0.21
C THR A 98 34.10 11.23 -1.36
N ILE A 99 34.50 11.94 -2.42
CA ILE A 99 33.68 12.13 -3.63
C ILE A 99 33.38 10.78 -4.30
N GLN A 100 34.36 9.89 -4.38
CA GLN A 100 34.18 8.56 -4.95
C GLN A 100 33.16 7.75 -4.15
N VAL A 101 33.26 7.75 -2.82
CA VAL A 101 32.28 7.09 -1.94
C VAL A 101 30.88 7.65 -2.15
N TYR A 102 30.71 8.97 -2.17
CA TYR A 102 29.41 9.59 -2.42
C TYR A 102 28.86 9.28 -3.82
N THR A 103 29.73 9.23 -4.82
CA THR A 103 29.34 8.89 -6.19
C THR A 103 28.77 7.48 -6.29
N GLU A 104 29.42 6.51 -5.66
CA GLU A 104 28.93 5.12 -5.65
C GLU A 104 27.64 4.96 -4.84
N GLU A 105 27.53 5.65 -3.70
CA GLU A 105 26.28 5.64 -2.91
C GLU A 105 25.11 6.26 -3.69
N LEU A 106 25.33 7.36 -4.41
CA LEU A 106 24.32 7.97 -5.28
C LEU A 106 23.90 7.04 -6.42
N LYS A 107 24.84 6.34 -7.05
CA LYS A 107 24.52 5.32 -8.09
C LYS A 107 23.66 4.21 -7.51
N ARG A 108 24.03 3.70 -6.32
CA ARG A 108 23.27 2.66 -5.62
C ARG A 108 21.85 3.13 -5.29
N GLN A 109 21.69 4.32 -4.72
CA GLN A 109 20.38 4.90 -4.41
C GLN A 109 19.51 5.09 -5.66
N ASN A 110 20.10 5.60 -6.74
CA ASN A 110 19.40 5.76 -8.02
C ASN A 110 18.93 4.42 -8.60
N SER A 111 19.73 3.36 -8.47
CA SER A 111 19.34 2.02 -8.90
C SER A 111 18.12 1.52 -8.11
N VAL A 112 18.16 1.60 -6.78
CA VAL A 112 17.05 1.18 -5.92
C VAL A 112 15.79 2.02 -6.16
N MET A 113 15.92 3.33 -6.38
CA MET A 113 14.78 4.18 -6.71
C MET A 113 14.13 3.80 -8.05
N ARG A 114 14.91 3.47 -9.08
CA ARG A 114 14.36 3.04 -10.37
C ARG A 114 13.61 1.72 -10.26
N GLU A 115 14.17 0.74 -9.55
CA GLU A 115 13.53 -0.55 -9.32
C GLU A 115 12.18 -0.38 -8.60
N ARG A 116 12.17 0.34 -7.46
CA ARG A 116 10.93 0.65 -6.72
C ARG A 116 9.92 1.46 -7.53
N SER A 117 10.39 2.31 -8.44
CA SER A 117 9.51 3.05 -9.35
C SER A 117 8.90 2.16 -10.42
N GLY A 118 9.59 1.09 -10.82
CA GLY A 118 9.11 0.11 -11.81
C GLY A 118 8.07 -0.86 -11.25
N GLU A 119 8.15 -1.23 -9.97
CA GLU A 119 7.19 -2.14 -9.32
C GLU A 119 5.86 -1.45 -8.97
N ARG A 120 5.89 -0.13 -8.74
CA ARG A 120 4.74 0.65 -8.27
C ARG A 120 3.50 0.59 -9.19
N PRO A 121 3.63 0.67 -10.54
CA PRO A 121 2.50 0.56 -11.46
C PRO A 121 1.81 -0.80 -11.40
N GLU A 122 2.55 -1.90 -11.23
CA GLU A 122 1.98 -3.25 -11.16
C GLU A 122 1.13 -3.41 -9.89
N ILE A 123 1.64 -2.94 -8.75
CA ILE A 123 0.89 -2.91 -7.49
C ILE A 123 -0.36 -2.04 -7.63
N LEU A 124 -0.25 -0.86 -8.25
CA LEU A 124 -1.38 0.04 -8.45
C LEU A 124 -2.46 -0.58 -9.35
N GLY A 125 -2.06 -1.26 -10.43
CA GLY A 125 -2.97 -2.01 -11.30
C GLY A 125 -3.72 -3.10 -10.54
N SER A 126 -2.99 -3.91 -9.76
CA SER A 126 -3.61 -4.96 -8.93
C SER A 126 -4.61 -4.39 -7.91
N ILE A 127 -4.32 -3.23 -7.31
CA ILE A 127 -5.24 -2.55 -6.40
C ILE A 127 -6.50 -2.08 -7.14
N GLN A 128 -6.34 -1.47 -8.32
CA GLN A 128 -7.47 -0.97 -9.11
C GLN A 128 -8.38 -2.10 -9.60
N ASP A 129 -7.82 -3.22 -10.04
CA ASP A 129 -8.59 -4.40 -10.44
C ASP A 129 -9.38 -4.98 -9.27
N LYS A 130 -8.75 -5.09 -8.09
CA LYS A 130 -9.41 -5.55 -6.86
C LYS A 130 -10.52 -4.60 -6.42
N GLU A 131 -10.32 -3.29 -6.53
CA GLU A 131 -11.36 -2.31 -6.18
C GLU A 131 -12.55 -2.37 -7.14
N SER A 132 -12.28 -2.53 -8.44
CA SER A 132 -13.33 -2.71 -9.45
C SER A 132 -14.12 -4.01 -9.21
N HIS A 133 -13.43 -5.10 -8.86
CA HIS A 133 -14.08 -6.36 -8.53
C HIS A 133 -14.93 -6.28 -7.25
N LYS A 134 -14.43 -5.58 -6.23
CA LYS A 134 -15.18 -5.33 -4.99
C LYS A 134 -16.47 -4.58 -5.25
N GLU A 135 -16.46 -3.56 -6.11
CA GLU A 135 -17.66 -2.81 -6.48
C GLU A 135 -18.70 -3.71 -7.16
N LEU A 136 -18.28 -4.58 -8.09
CA LEU A 136 -19.17 -5.55 -8.73
C LEU A 136 -19.80 -6.53 -7.72
N LEU A 137 -19.03 -6.99 -6.73
CA LEU A 137 -19.54 -7.86 -5.68
C LEU A 137 -20.55 -7.14 -4.79
N ILE A 138 -20.30 -5.88 -4.43
CA ILE A 138 -21.24 -5.06 -3.65
C ILE A 138 -22.57 -4.92 -4.40
N GLN A 139 -22.51 -4.57 -5.69
CA GLN A 139 -23.70 -4.46 -6.53
C GLN A 139 -24.46 -5.79 -6.62
N LYS A 140 -23.74 -6.91 -6.75
CA LYS A 140 -24.36 -8.24 -6.81
C LYS A 140 -25.04 -8.62 -5.49
N ILE A 141 -24.41 -8.33 -4.36
CA ILE A 141 -24.97 -8.55 -3.02
C ILE A 141 -26.26 -7.75 -2.86
N GLU A 142 -26.27 -6.48 -3.28
CA GLU A 142 -27.45 -5.63 -3.16
C GLU A 142 -28.61 -6.13 -4.04
N GLN A 143 -28.33 -6.52 -5.28
CA GLN A 143 -29.32 -7.15 -6.15
C GLN A 143 -29.92 -8.41 -5.51
N LEU A 144 -29.07 -9.30 -4.99
CA LEU A 144 -29.51 -10.55 -4.38
C LEU A 144 -30.35 -10.30 -3.11
N LYS A 145 -30.01 -9.29 -2.31
CA LYS A 145 -30.82 -8.88 -1.14
C LYS A 145 -32.21 -8.42 -1.55
N GLN A 146 -32.31 -7.61 -2.60
CA GLN A 146 -33.60 -7.12 -3.10
C GLN A 146 -34.46 -8.24 -3.68
N GLU A 147 -33.87 -9.15 -4.47
CA GLU A 147 -34.56 -10.33 -4.98
C GLU A 147 -35.03 -11.25 -3.86
N GLN A 148 -34.20 -11.46 -2.84
CA GLN A 148 -34.56 -12.24 -1.66
C GLN A 148 -35.72 -11.62 -0.89
N ALA A 149 -35.73 -10.30 -0.71
CA ALA A 149 -36.83 -9.59 -0.04
C ALA A 149 -38.16 -9.76 -0.80
N LYS A 150 -38.14 -9.53 -2.13
CA LYS A 150 -39.32 -9.74 -2.99
C LYS A 150 -39.85 -11.17 -2.92
N ASN A 151 -38.96 -12.15 -2.99
CA ASN A 151 -39.36 -13.57 -2.91
C ASN A 151 -39.96 -13.93 -1.54
N ARG A 152 -39.41 -13.38 -0.44
CA ARG A 152 -39.98 -13.58 0.90
C ARG A 152 -41.37 -12.99 1.02
N GLU A 153 -41.61 -11.80 0.49
CA GLU A 153 -42.93 -11.16 0.50
C GLU A 153 -43.95 -11.94 -0.34
N LEU A 154 -43.55 -12.43 -1.52
CA LEU A 154 -44.40 -13.28 -2.35
C LEU A 154 -44.79 -14.57 -1.63
N ILE A 155 -43.83 -15.29 -1.06
CA ILE A 155 -44.09 -16.52 -0.30
C ILE A 155 -45.00 -16.21 0.91
N HIS A 156 -44.75 -15.11 1.61
CA HIS A 156 -45.57 -14.72 2.76
C HIS A 156 -47.02 -14.43 2.37
N SER A 157 -47.24 -13.65 1.31
CA SER A 157 -48.58 -13.32 0.82
C SER A 157 -49.32 -14.55 0.32
N GLN A 158 -48.66 -15.43 -0.44
CA GLN A 158 -49.24 -16.69 -0.92
C GLN A 158 -49.57 -17.63 0.23
N ASN A 159 -48.69 -17.77 1.21
CA ASN A 159 -48.95 -18.60 2.40
C ASN A 159 -50.11 -18.05 3.23
N LYS A 160 -50.22 -16.72 3.36
CA LYS A 160 -51.36 -16.09 4.03
C LYS A 160 -52.66 -16.37 3.30
N ALA A 161 -52.70 -16.17 1.98
CA ALA A 161 -53.87 -16.47 1.16
C ALA A 161 -54.27 -17.96 1.23
N ASN A 162 -53.30 -18.87 1.15
CA ASN A 162 -53.52 -20.31 1.29
C ASN A 162 -54.05 -20.68 2.67
N LYS A 163 -53.51 -20.07 3.73
CA LYS A 163 -53.95 -20.29 5.12
C LYS A 163 -55.39 -19.83 5.31
N ASP A 164 -55.76 -18.66 4.78
CA ASP A 164 -57.11 -18.12 4.91
C ASP A 164 -58.11 -18.93 4.08
N ARG A 165 -57.74 -19.34 2.87
CA ARG A 165 -58.54 -20.27 2.06
C ARG A 165 -58.74 -21.62 2.77
N LEU A 166 -57.71 -22.19 3.38
CA LEU A 166 -57.80 -23.44 4.13
C LEU A 166 -58.71 -23.30 5.36
N LYS A 167 -58.60 -22.20 6.12
CA LYS A 167 -59.51 -21.90 7.23
C LYS A 167 -60.96 -21.85 6.76
N ASN A 168 -61.23 -21.17 5.65
CA ASN A 168 -62.58 -21.07 5.10
C ASN A 168 -63.12 -22.45 4.68
N LEU A 169 -62.30 -23.26 4.00
CA LEU A 169 -62.68 -24.63 3.61
C LEU A 169 -62.95 -25.51 4.83
N ASN A 170 -62.13 -25.41 5.89
CA ASN A 170 -62.35 -26.15 7.13
C ASN A 170 -63.65 -25.72 7.82
N LYS A 171 -63.94 -24.41 7.88
CA LYS A 171 -65.20 -23.91 8.43
C LYS A 171 -66.41 -24.41 7.63
N ILE A 172 -66.34 -24.40 6.30
CA ILE A 172 -67.40 -24.94 5.44
C ILE A 172 -67.56 -26.44 5.67
N LYS A 173 -66.46 -27.19 5.74
CA LYS A 173 -66.46 -28.62 6.07
C LYS A 173 -67.15 -28.88 7.42
N GLU A 174 -66.80 -28.15 8.47
CA GLU A 174 -67.41 -28.27 9.80
C GLU A 174 -68.92 -28.01 9.74
N ILE A 175 -69.35 -26.93 9.07
CA ILE A 175 -70.79 -26.61 8.91
C ILE A 175 -71.54 -27.75 8.19
N PHE A 176 -70.97 -28.31 7.12
CA PHE A 176 -71.60 -29.44 6.42
C PHE A 176 -71.62 -30.71 7.27
N GLN A 177 -70.54 -30.99 8.00
CA GLN A 177 -70.45 -32.15 8.89
C GLN A 177 -71.50 -32.07 10.00
N GLU A 178 -71.67 -30.91 10.63
CA GLU A 178 -72.67 -30.68 11.67
C GLU A 178 -74.09 -30.78 11.13
N ARG A 179 -74.41 -30.01 10.07
CA ARG A 179 -75.78 -29.91 9.54
C ARG A 179 -76.26 -31.20 8.88
N LEU A 180 -75.39 -31.90 8.17
CA LEU A 180 -75.74 -33.15 7.50
C LEU A 180 -75.54 -34.36 8.40
N SER A 181 -74.84 -34.19 9.54
CA SER A 181 -74.36 -35.30 10.37
C SER A 181 -73.65 -36.36 9.50
N LEU A 182 -72.85 -35.89 8.54
CA LEU A 182 -72.14 -36.70 7.56
C LEU A 182 -70.67 -36.29 7.55
N GLU A 183 -69.80 -37.23 7.89
CA GLU A 183 -68.37 -37.06 7.86
C GLU A 183 -67.76 -37.86 6.70
N ILE A 184 -66.87 -37.23 5.93
CA ILE A 184 -66.14 -37.85 4.82
C ILE A 184 -64.65 -37.85 5.17
N ARG A 185 -64.02 -39.02 5.18
CA ARG A 185 -62.59 -39.19 5.48
C ARG A 185 -61.87 -39.81 4.30
N LYS A 186 -60.70 -39.27 3.93
CA LYS A 186 -59.79 -39.96 3.02
C LYS A 186 -59.03 -41.04 3.79
N ILE A 187 -59.11 -42.27 3.30
CA ILE A 187 -58.36 -43.43 3.83
C ILE A 187 -57.26 -43.78 2.82
N GLN A 188 -56.28 -44.59 3.25
CA GLN A 188 -55.21 -45.07 2.36
C GLN A 188 -55.78 -45.81 1.13
N GLY A 189 -55.18 -45.53 -0.04
CA GLY A 189 -55.43 -46.25 -1.30
C GLY A 189 -56.71 -45.86 -2.05
N GLU A 190 -56.82 -44.60 -2.50
CA GLU A 190 -57.96 -44.04 -3.28
C GLU A 190 -59.36 -44.43 -2.75
N LYS A 191 -59.47 -44.46 -1.42
CA LYS A 191 -60.71 -44.78 -0.69
C LYS A 191 -61.21 -43.59 0.12
N LEU A 192 -62.53 -43.43 0.11
CA LEU A 192 -63.26 -42.48 0.91
C LEU A 192 -64.19 -43.23 1.86
N GLN A 193 -64.11 -42.92 3.15
CA GLN A 193 -65.06 -43.40 4.15
C GLN A 193 -66.12 -42.34 4.36
N PHE A 194 -67.38 -42.74 4.22
CA PHE A 194 -68.54 -41.93 4.55
C PHE A 194 -69.12 -42.43 5.87
N ILE A 195 -69.38 -41.49 6.78
CA ILE A 195 -69.82 -41.77 8.15
C ILE A 195 -71.07 -40.94 8.42
N PHE A 196 -72.23 -41.58 8.45
CA PHE A 196 -73.46 -40.96 8.89
C PHE A 196 -73.62 -41.10 10.40
N ARG A 197 -74.00 -40.01 11.04
CA ARG A 197 -74.41 -39.92 12.44
C ARG A 197 -75.84 -39.39 12.52
N ASN A 198 -76.36 -39.35 13.74
CA ASN A 198 -77.71 -38.87 14.01
C ASN A 198 -78.77 -39.65 13.20
N ILE A 199 -78.57 -40.96 13.07
CA ILE A 199 -79.55 -41.89 12.49
C ILE A 199 -80.40 -42.49 13.61
N ASN A 200 -79.73 -43.06 14.62
CA ASN A 200 -80.41 -43.57 15.81
C ASN A 200 -80.68 -42.43 16.81
N HIS A 201 -81.95 -42.12 17.04
CA HIS A 201 -82.35 -41.07 17.99
C HIS A 201 -82.04 -41.41 19.44
N LYS A 202 -81.95 -42.71 19.80
CA LYS A 202 -81.56 -43.15 21.15
C LYS A 202 -80.05 -42.99 21.38
N ASN A 203 -79.25 -43.11 20.33
CA ASN A 203 -77.82 -42.95 20.36
C ASN A 203 -77.34 -42.15 19.14
N PRO A 204 -77.42 -40.80 19.17
CA PRO A 204 -77.07 -39.95 18.04
C PRO A 204 -75.62 -40.09 17.58
N GLN A 205 -74.73 -40.59 18.45
CA GLN A 205 -73.31 -40.81 18.15
C GLN A 205 -73.03 -42.12 17.43
N SER A 206 -74.02 -43.02 17.31
CA SER A 206 -73.88 -44.24 16.52
C SER A 206 -73.49 -43.91 15.07
N ALA A 207 -72.46 -44.59 14.59
CA ALA A 207 -71.90 -44.39 13.26
C ALA A 207 -72.41 -45.46 12.30
N TYR A 208 -72.92 -45.01 11.16
CA TYR A 208 -73.33 -45.86 10.04
C TYR A 208 -72.43 -45.50 8.87
N THR A 209 -71.65 -46.46 8.38
CA THR A 209 -70.51 -46.17 7.51
C THR A 209 -70.52 -47.01 6.24
N PHE A 210 -69.92 -46.46 5.19
CA PHE A 210 -69.53 -47.24 4.03
C PHE A 210 -68.19 -46.74 3.47
N LEU A 211 -67.46 -47.64 2.82
CA LEU A 211 -66.21 -47.35 2.13
C LEU A 211 -66.44 -47.32 0.62
N LEU A 212 -66.15 -46.19 0.00
CA LEU A 212 -66.17 -45.98 -1.44
C LEU A 212 -64.74 -46.02 -1.96
N ARG A 213 -64.49 -46.79 -3.02
CA ARG A 213 -63.27 -46.73 -3.82
C ARG A 213 -63.62 -46.20 -5.20
N ILE A 214 -62.72 -45.41 -5.78
CA ILE A 214 -62.76 -45.07 -7.21
C ILE A 214 -61.68 -45.91 -7.88
N THR A 215 -62.06 -46.73 -8.87
CA THR A 215 -61.12 -47.57 -9.62
C THR A 215 -60.29 -46.72 -10.60
N GLU A 216 -59.25 -47.30 -11.19
CA GLU A 216 -58.42 -46.64 -12.22
C GLU A 216 -59.26 -46.20 -13.43
N ASP A 217 -60.31 -46.96 -13.76
CA ASP A 217 -61.28 -46.63 -14.81
C ASP A 217 -62.30 -45.55 -14.40
N GLY A 218 -62.17 -44.98 -13.19
CA GLY A 218 -63.08 -43.95 -12.67
C GLY A 218 -64.42 -44.48 -12.18
N VAL A 219 -64.56 -45.79 -12.00
CA VAL A 219 -65.82 -46.43 -11.57
C VAL A 219 -65.92 -46.44 -10.04
N TYR A 220 -67.11 -46.11 -9.53
CA TYR A 220 -67.41 -46.18 -8.10
C TYR A 220 -67.62 -47.63 -7.66
N GLN A 221 -66.91 -48.05 -6.61
CA GLN A 221 -67.07 -49.36 -6.00
C GLN A 221 -67.31 -49.27 -4.50
N ILE A 222 -68.32 -49.96 -3.98
CA ILE A 222 -68.54 -50.07 -2.54
C ILE A 222 -67.72 -51.23 -2.00
N VAL A 223 -66.77 -50.92 -1.12
CA VAL A 223 -65.84 -51.91 -0.56
C VAL A 223 -66.44 -52.59 0.67
N SER A 224 -67.11 -51.82 1.51
CA SER A 224 -67.80 -52.33 2.69
C SER A 224 -68.86 -51.35 3.16
N CYS A 225 -69.83 -51.86 3.91
CA CYS A 225 -70.87 -51.09 4.56
C CYS A 225 -71.18 -51.70 5.92
N ASP A 226 -71.23 -50.87 6.95
CA ASP A 226 -71.51 -51.25 8.32
C ASP A 226 -72.48 -50.25 8.97
N PRO A 227 -73.68 -50.67 9.39
CA PRO A 227 -74.26 -52.02 9.23
C PRO A 227 -74.54 -52.38 7.75
N PRO A 228 -74.54 -53.68 7.39
CA PRO A 228 -74.84 -54.10 6.02
C PRO A 228 -76.25 -53.68 5.56
N LEU A 229 -76.35 -53.16 4.33
CA LEU A 229 -77.61 -52.76 3.71
C LEU A 229 -78.00 -53.75 2.60
N ALA A 230 -79.20 -54.32 2.68
CA ALA A 230 -79.71 -55.28 1.68
C ALA A 230 -79.81 -54.69 0.26
N GLN A 231 -80.01 -53.37 0.14
CA GLN A 231 -80.13 -52.67 -1.15
C GLN A 231 -78.81 -52.10 -1.67
N MET A 232 -77.66 -52.36 -1.01
CA MET A 232 -76.40 -51.71 -1.37
C MET A 232 -75.97 -51.98 -2.81
N ASP A 233 -76.03 -53.23 -3.29
CA ASP A 233 -75.63 -53.61 -4.65
C ASP A 233 -76.48 -52.93 -5.74
N HIS A 234 -77.75 -52.66 -5.44
CA HIS A 234 -78.63 -51.93 -6.34
C HIS A 234 -78.29 -50.43 -6.34
N LEU A 235 -78.00 -49.85 -5.17
CA LEU A 235 -77.58 -48.45 -5.05
C LEU A 235 -76.23 -48.21 -5.73
N GLU A 236 -75.29 -49.16 -5.63
CA GLU A 236 -73.98 -49.10 -6.30
C GLU A 236 -74.13 -49.10 -7.83
N ARG A 237 -74.89 -50.04 -8.40
CA ARG A 237 -75.15 -50.07 -9.85
C ARG A 237 -75.77 -48.77 -10.34
N ARG A 238 -76.76 -48.25 -9.62
CA ARG A 238 -77.36 -46.96 -9.94
C ARG A 238 -76.37 -45.79 -9.85
N LEU A 239 -75.45 -45.81 -8.89
CA LEU A 239 -74.40 -44.80 -8.78
C LEU A 239 -73.46 -44.85 -10.00
N GLN A 240 -73.08 -46.06 -10.43
CA GLN A 240 -72.24 -46.27 -11.62
C GLN A 240 -72.94 -45.80 -12.90
N GLU A 241 -74.24 -46.06 -13.05
CA GLU A 241 -75.04 -45.65 -14.22
C GLU A 241 -75.31 -44.14 -14.26
N THR A 242 -75.65 -43.53 -13.12
CA THR A 242 -76.14 -42.15 -13.07
C THR A 242 -75.07 -41.12 -12.71
N ASN A 243 -73.93 -41.57 -12.16
CA ASN A 243 -72.89 -40.71 -11.59
C ASN A 243 -73.44 -39.67 -10.57
N ASN A 244 -74.56 -39.96 -9.92
CA ASN A 244 -75.23 -39.04 -9.02
C ASN A 244 -74.97 -39.39 -7.55
N LEU A 245 -73.82 -38.96 -7.05
CA LEU A 245 -73.39 -39.21 -5.67
C LEU A 245 -74.37 -38.61 -4.63
N SER A 246 -74.99 -37.46 -4.92
CA SER A 246 -75.94 -36.83 -3.99
C SER A 246 -77.21 -37.67 -3.80
N ALA A 247 -77.76 -38.19 -4.90
CA ALA A 247 -78.91 -39.08 -4.86
C ALA A 247 -78.56 -40.40 -4.17
N PHE A 248 -77.38 -40.96 -4.45
CA PHE A 248 -76.87 -42.15 -3.78
C PHE A 248 -76.78 -41.95 -2.26
N LEU A 249 -76.09 -40.90 -1.77
CA LEU A 249 -75.96 -40.61 -0.35
C LEU A 249 -77.32 -40.43 0.35
N SER A 250 -78.25 -39.77 -0.33
CA SER A 250 -79.62 -39.57 0.19
C SER A 250 -80.36 -40.90 0.34
N ASN A 251 -80.24 -41.80 -0.63
CA ASN A 251 -80.87 -43.12 -0.58
C ASN A 251 -80.21 -44.02 0.47
N VAL A 252 -78.87 -44.06 0.54
CA VAL A 252 -78.13 -44.79 1.59
C VAL A 252 -78.57 -44.32 2.98
N ARG A 253 -78.72 -43.01 3.20
CA ARG A 253 -79.23 -42.48 4.48
C ARG A 253 -80.64 -42.98 4.79
N LYS A 254 -81.54 -43.02 3.80
CA LYS A 254 -82.90 -43.56 3.98
C LYS A 254 -82.89 -45.03 4.39
N GLU A 255 -82.06 -45.84 3.75
CA GLU A 255 -81.91 -47.26 4.09
C GLU A 255 -81.38 -47.46 5.52
N PHE A 256 -80.39 -46.67 5.95
CA PHE A 256 -79.92 -46.71 7.34
C PHE A 256 -81.00 -46.31 8.36
N VAL A 257 -81.82 -45.30 8.04
CA VAL A 257 -82.94 -44.88 8.89
C VAL A 257 -84.01 -45.99 8.95
N ALA A 258 -84.33 -46.60 7.82
CA ALA A 258 -85.29 -47.71 7.74
C ALA A 258 -84.82 -48.92 8.56
N LEU A 259 -83.55 -49.32 8.40
CA LEU A 259 -82.93 -50.40 9.15
C LEU A 259 -83.00 -50.15 10.66
N ASN A 260 -82.68 -48.94 11.11
CA ASN A 260 -82.75 -48.57 12.53
C ASN A 260 -84.19 -48.49 13.07
N ASN A 261 -85.21 -48.30 12.22
CA ASN A 261 -86.60 -48.32 12.65
C ASN A 261 -87.15 -49.75 12.75
N ILE A 262 -86.75 -50.65 11.85
CA ILE A 262 -87.16 -52.07 11.88
C ILE A 262 -86.64 -52.74 13.15
N THR A 263 -85.40 -52.44 13.56
CA THR A 263 -84.80 -52.97 14.81
C THR A 263 -85.41 -52.41 16.09
N LYS A 264 -86.30 -51.39 16.04
CA LYS A 264 -87.07 -50.93 17.21
C LYS A 264 -88.38 -51.70 17.42
N THR A 265 -88.91 -52.32 16.37
CA THR A 265 -90.22 -52.99 16.36
C THR A 265 -90.15 -54.50 16.56
N ALA A 266 -88.93 -55.06 16.54
CA ALA A 266 -88.64 -56.42 17.00
C ALA A 266 -88.16 -56.38 18.45
#